data_AF-A0A1G2Z9F3-F1
#
_entry.id   AF-A0A1G2Z9F3-F1
#
_cell.length_a   1.000
_cell.length_b   1.000
_cell.length_c   1.000
_cell.angle_alpha   90.00
_cell.angle_beta   90.00
_cell.angle_gamma   90.00
#
_symmetry.space_group_name_H-M   'P 1'
#
loop_
_entity.id
_entity.type
_entity.pdbx_description
1 polymer ?
#
loop_
_entity_poly.entity_id
_entity_poly.type
_entity_poly.pdbx_seq_one_letter_code
_entity_poly.pdbx_strand_id
1 'polypeptide(L)' 'MRTTKDRPTASAASSSSVTTGGTMWSQSCGQCHGLRPPSEYSDAQWAVAVHHMRVRVPLTGEEQRDILAFLQASN' A
#
# COMPACT_ATOMS: atom_id res chain seq x y z
N MET A 1 13.84 34.19 7.81
CA MET A 1 14.39 32.82 7.73
C MET A 1 13.62 31.97 8.73
N ARG A 2 12.60 31.21 8.32
CA ARG A 2 11.87 30.31 9.23
C ARG A 2 12.46 28.90 9.07
N THR A 3 13.02 28.43 10.17
CA THR A 3 13.70 27.16 10.36
C THR A 3 12.74 25.98 10.21
N THR A 4 13.25 24.93 9.59
CA THR A 4 12.69 23.59 9.41
C THR A 4 12.31 22.91 10.74
N LYS A 5 11.02 22.63 10.99
CA LYS A 5 10.51 21.76 12.07
C LYS A 5 8.98 21.64 11.89
N ASP A 6 8.32 20.57 11.48
CA ASP A 6 8.58 19.13 11.36
C ASP A 6 7.94 18.66 10.05
N ARG A 7 8.61 17.78 9.31
CA ARG A 7 7.96 16.96 8.28
C ARG A 7 7.32 15.80 9.02
N PRO A 8 6.00 15.52 8.90
CA PRO A 8 5.46 14.32 9.50
C PRO A 8 6.18 13.14 8.82
N THR A 9 7.01 12.46 9.59
CA THR A 9 7.50 11.12 9.28
C THR A 9 6.28 10.29 8.91
N ALA A 10 6.36 9.58 7.77
CA ALA A 10 5.32 8.66 7.34
C ALA A 10 4.92 7.80 8.54
N SER A 11 3.68 8.00 9.01
CA SER A 11 3.17 7.28 10.17
C SER A 11 3.29 5.79 9.86
N ALA A 12 3.88 5.04 10.78
CA ALA A 12 3.83 3.58 10.71
C ALA A 12 2.37 3.17 10.51
N ALA A 13 2.14 2.16 9.65
CA ALA A 13 0.80 1.72 9.29
C ALA A 13 -0.04 1.43 10.55
N SER A 14 -1.19 2.08 10.65
CA SER A 14 -2.17 1.79 11.71
C SER A 14 -2.82 0.43 11.46
N SER A 15 -3.27 -0.25 12.51
CA SER A 15 -4.02 -1.52 12.40
C SER A 15 -5.28 -1.38 11.52
N SER A 16 -5.93 -0.21 11.55
CA SER A 16 -7.03 0.13 10.67
C SER A 16 -6.62 0.15 9.20
N SER A 17 -5.49 0.78 8.85
CA SER A 17 -4.95 0.79 7.47
C SER A 17 -4.63 -0.61 6.96
N VAL A 18 -4.07 -1.48 7.81
CA VAL A 18 -3.80 -2.88 7.44
C VAL A 18 -5.08 -3.64 7.13
N THR A 19 -6.12 -3.46 7.96
CA THR A 19 -7.43 -4.13 7.76
C THR A 19 -8.14 -3.65 6.51
N THR A 20 -8.20 -2.32 6.32
CA THR A 20 -8.76 -1.71 5.10
C THR A 20 -7.98 -2.15 3.87
N GLY A 21 -6.65 -2.14 3.96
CA GLY A 21 -5.74 -2.55 2.89
C GLY A 21 -5.96 -3.97 2.40
N GLY A 22 -6.12 -4.93 3.33
CA GLY A 22 -6.41 -6.32 2.96
C GLY A 22 -7.75 -6.47 2.24
N THR A 23 -8.76 -5.72 2.68
CA THR A 23 -10.08 -5.68 2.02
C THR A 23 -9.95 -5.13 0.59
N MET A 24 -9.31 -3.97 0.43
CA MET A 24 -9.11 -3.34 -0.88
C MET A 24 -8.26 -4.20 -1.81
N TRP A 25 -7.20 -4.81 -1.30
CA TRP A 25 -6.35 -5.72 -2.07
C TRP A 25 -7.15 -6.91 -2.63
N SER A 26 -7.99 -7.53 -1.79
CA SER A 26 -8.84 -8.66 -2.21
C SER A 26 -9.90 -8.28 -3.27
N GLN A 27 -10.42 -7.05 -3.22
CA GLN A 27 -11.49 -6.58 -4.10
C GLN A 27 -10.96 -6.01 -5.43
N SER A 28 -9.81 -5.34 -5.40
CA SER A 28 -9.32 -4.53 -6.52
C SER A 28 -8.18 -5.17 -7.29
N CYS A 29 -7.24 -5.87 -6.64
CA CYS A 29 -6.01 -6.33 -7.30
C CYS A 29 -6.20 -7.60 -8.15
N GLY A 30 -7.25 -8.38 -7.88
CA GLY A 30 -7.59 -9.60 -8.63
C GLY A 30 -8.35 -9.37 -9.94
N GLN A 31 -8.66 -8.12 -10.29
CA GLN A 31 -9.56 -7.81 -11.41
C GLN A 31 -8.94 -8.09 -12.79
N CYS A 32 -7.61 -8.03 -12.92
CA CYS A 32 -6.91 -8.21 -14.20
C CYS A 32 -5.99 -9.44 -14.25
N HIS A 33 -5.54 -9.94 -13.10
CA HIS A 33 -4.71 -11.14 -12.99
C HIS A 33 -4.89 -11.77 -11.59
N GLY A 34 -4.37 -12.98 -11.40
CA GLY A 34 -4.38 -13.65 -10.10
C GLY A 34 -3.66 -12.83 -9.03
N LEU A 35 -4.15 -12.89 -7.79
CA LEU A 35 -3.53 -12.21 -6.66
C LEU A 35 -2.17 -12.84 -6.36
N ARG A 36 -1.18 -11.98 -6.18
CA ARG A 36 0.19 -12.37 -5.82
C ARG A 36 0.28 -12.48 -4.29
N PRO A 37 0.68 -13.62 -3.70
CA PRO A 37 0.69 -13.76 -2.25
C PRO A 37 1.56 -12.67 -1.61
N PRO A 38 1.19 -12.11 -0.45
CA PRO A 38 1.96 -11.04 0.18
C PRO A 38 3.43 -11.39 0.42
N SER A 39 3.75 -12.65 0.70
CA SER A 39 5.13 -13.16 0.87
C SER A 39 5.97 -13.25 -0.41
N GLU A 40 5.42 -12.89 -1.58
CA GLU A 40 6.15 -12.98 -2.85
C GLU A 40 7.25 -11.91 -2.99
N TYR A 41 7.04 -10.74 -2.37
CA TYR A 41 7.90 -9.58 -2.56
C TYR A 41 8.30 -8.96 -1.22
N SER A 42 9.52 -8.43 -1.18
CA SER A 42 9.96 -7.56 -0.09
C SER A 42 9.18 -6.25 -0.03
N ASP A 43 9.23 -5.55 1.09
CA ASP A 43 8.56 -4.27 1.30
C ASP A 43 8.87 -3.22 0.23
N ALA A 44 10.12 -3.18 -0.23
CA ALA A 44 10.57 -2.26 -1.28
C ALA A 44 9.99 -2.63 -2.65
N GLN A 45 9.90 -3.94 -2.95
CA GLN A 45 9.28 -4.42 -4.18
C GLN A 45 7.78 -4.17 -4.18
N TRP A 46 7.10 -4.34 -3.05
CA TRP A 46 5.68 -3.99 -2.91
C TRP A 46 5.42 -2.50 -3.10
N ALA A 47 6.28 -1.63 -2.57
CA ALA A 47 6.15 -0.18 -2.79
C ALA A 47 6.16 0.18 -4.28
N VAL A 48 7.03 -0.46 -5.07
CA VAL A 48 7.09 -0.28 -6.53
C VAL A 48 5.87 -0.90 -7.22
N ALA A 49 5.51 -2.13 -6.87
CA ALA A 49 4.41 -2.86 -7.49
C ALA A 49 3.06 -2.15 -7.27
N VAL A 50 2.75 -1.73 -6.04
CA VAL A 50 1.50 -1.03 -5.72
C VAL A 50 1.47 0.36 -6.37
N HIS A 51 2.62 1.05 -6.44
CA HIS A 51 2.71 2.31 -7.20
C HIS A 51 2.41 2.11 -8.68
N HIS A 52 2.93 1.03 -9.29
CA HIS A 52 2.58 0.66 -10.65
C HIS A 52 1.10 0.31 -10.80
N MET A 53 0.51 -0.39 -9.83
CA MET A 53 -0.91 -0.77 -9.91
C MET A 53 -1.88 0.40 -9.75
N ARG A 54 -1.52 1.46 -9.02
CA ARG A 54 -2.35 2.68 -8.94
C ARG A 54 -2.61 3.33 -10.30
N VAL A 55 -1.71 3.17 -11.29
CA VAL A 55 -1.96 3.70 -12.64
C VAL A 55 -2.72 2.72 -13.54
N ARG A 56 -2.89 1.46 -13.12
CA ARG A 56 -3.60 0.40 -13.87
C ARG A 56 -5.03 0.20 -13.40
N VAL A 57 -5.24 0.29 -12.09
CA VAL A 57 -6.54 0.21 -11.41
C VAL A 57 -6.80 1.57 -10.79
N PRO A 58 -8.03 2.11 -10.83
CA PRO A 58 -8.34 3.45 -10.32
C PRO A 58 -8.31 3.49 -8.79
N LEU A 59 -7.11 3.45 -8.20
CA LEU A 59 -6.87 3.59 -6.77
C LEU A 59 -6.62 5.06 -6.42
N THR A 60 -7.30 5.54 -5.39
CA THR A 60 -6.94 6.78 -4.71
C THR A 60 -5.55 6.65 -4.07
N GLY A 61 -4.96 7.78 -3.69
CA GLY A 61 -3.69 7.75 -2.97
C GLY A 61 -3.79 7.10 -1.59
N GLU A 62 -4.97 7.11 -0.97
CA GLU A 62 -5.23 6.49 0.33
C GLU A 62 -5.35 4.99 0.22
N GLU A 63 -6.18 4.48 -0.68
CA GLU A 63 -6.30 3.03 -0.95
C GLU A 63 -4.95 2.43 -1.33
N GLN A 64 -4.14 3.13 -2.12
CA GLN A 64 -2.77 2.70 -2.44
C GLN A 64 -1.92 2.50 -1.17
N ARG A 65 -1.99 3.43 -0.21
CA ARG A 65 -1.21 3.36 1.03
C ARG A 65 -1.71 2.27 1.96
N ASP A 66 -3.03 2.10 2.06
CA ASP A 66 -3.62 1.04 2.88
C ASP A 66 -3.28 -0.35 2.32
N ILE A 67 -3.39 -0.54 0.99
CA ILE A 67 -2.96 -1.78 0.33
C ILE A 67 -1.48 -2.04 0.57
N LEU A 68 -0.62 -1.01 0.45
CA LEU A 68 0.81 -1.16 0.69
C LEU A 68 1.10 -1.53 2.15
N ALA A 69 0.43 -0.89 3.10
CA ALA A 69 0.53 -1.19 4.53
C ALA A 69 0.16 -2.65 4.83
N PHE A 70 -0.92 -3.15 4.23
CA PHE A 70 -1.32 -4.55 4.36
C PHE A 70 -0.26 -5.51 3.82
N LEU A 71 0.24 -5.27 2.60
CA LEU A 71 1.20 -6.16 1.95
C LEU A 71 2.53 -6.23 2.71
N GLN A 72 3.02 -5.10 3.21
CA GLN A 72 4.26 -5.04 4.01
C GLN A 72 4.09 -5.70 5.39
N ALA A 73 2.92 -5.58 6.01
CA ALA A 73 2.64 -6.26 7.28
C ALA A 73 2.44 -7.78 7.15
N SER A 74 2.26 -8.28 5.91
CA SER A 74 1.88 -9.68 5.64
C SER A 74 2.92 -10.47 4.84
N ASN A 75 4.08 -9.86 4.54
CA ASN A 75 5.19 -10.41 3.75
C ASN A 75 6.15 -11.26 4.60
#